data_AF-A0A256WJA7-F1
#
_entry.id   AF-A0A256WJA7-F1
#
_cell.length_a   1.000
_cell.length_b   1.000
_cell.length_c   1.000
_cell.angle_alpha   90.00
_cell.angle_beta   90.00
_cell.angle_gamma   90.00
#
_symmetry.space_group_name_H-M   'P 1'
#
loop_
_entity.id
_entity.type
_entity.pdbx_description
1 polymer ?
#
loop_
_entity_poly.entity_id
_entity_poly.type
_entity_poly.pdbx_seq_one_letter_code
_entity_poly.pdbx_strand_id
1 'polypeptide(L)'
;MRAYILLGGFLIGFLSLVLAQEQENKFLQIVDSVLYSNHNKLEYNDQLKILLYQSLTKSAKEIQSFDSNGLIYELQDEKARLQILSWAIQISDKWEYFAYVKSYNEPRKKYVVWELLAFDLWEPQYYNSKGDADNWPGAVYYKLIEKEYRDRKYYTLLGWLPEKNQTAFKVIEVLTISKSGRLSFGKSSYFSVDKTKVE
;
A
#
# COMPACT_ATOMS: atom_id res chain seq x y z
N MET A 1 15.94 -22.24 42.68
CA MET A 1 16.25 -22.31 41.23
C MET A 1 15.04 -21.96 40.33
N ARG A 2 14.15 -21.02 40.73
CA ARG A 2 12.98 -20.58 39.95
C ARG A 2 12.92 -19.05 39.67
N ALA A 3 13.84 -18.27 40.23
CA ALA A 3 13.87 -16.80 40.06
C ALA A 3 14.56 -16.32 38.77
N TYR A 4 15.53 -17.09 38.24
CA TYR A 4 16.31 -16.70 37.06
C TYR A 4 15.52 -16.78 35.73
N ILE A 5 14.50 -17.62 35.66
CA ILE A 5 13.69 -17.80 34.44
C ILE A 5 12.75 -16.59 34.23
N LEU A 6 12.24 -15.99 35.31
CA LEU A 6 11.36 -14.81 35.24
C LEU A 6 12.12 -13.52 34.90
N LEU A 7 13.33 -13.33 35.44
CA LEU A 7 14.19 -12.19 35.13
C LEU A 7 14.69 -12.20 33.68
N GLY A 8 15.00 -13.37 33.12
CA GLY A 8 15.40 -13.52 31.72
C GLY A 8 14.28 -13.15 30.73
N GLY A 9 13.05 -13.58 30.99
CA GLY A 9 11.88 -13.22 30.17
C GLY A 9 11.56 -11.72 30.20
N PHE A 10 11.72 -11.08 31.37
CA PHE A 10 11.50 -9.65 31.53
C PHE A 10 12.55 -8.81 30.80
N LEU A 11 13.83 -9.16 30.89
CA LEU A 11 14.92 -8.46 30.19
C LEU A 11 14.81 -8.59 28.67
N ILE A 12 14.47 -9.79 28.17
CA ILE A 12 14.23 -10.03 26.74
C ILE A 12 13.03 -9.21 26.24
N GLY A 13 11.92 -9.22 26.98
CA GLY A 13 10.74 -8.42 26.62
C GLY A 13 11.03 -6.92 26.63
N PHE A 14 11.80 -6.44 27.61
CA PHE A 14 12.21 -5.04 27.67
C PHE A 14 13.12 -4.63 26.50
N LEU A 15 14.11 -5.47 26.16
CA LEU A 15 14.99 -5.21 25.01
C LEU A 15 14.20 -5.19 23.69
N SER A 16 13.29 -6.14 23.49
CA SER A 16 12.41 -6.17 22.31
C SER A 16 11.55 -4.91 22.21
N LEU A 17 11.04 -4.41 23.33
CA LEU A 17 10.26 -3.17 23.37
C LEU A 17 11.10 -1.94 22.99
N VAL A 18 12.31 -1.82 23.53
CA VAL A 18 13.23 -0.72 23.21
C VAL A 18 13.58 -0.72 21.72
N LEU A 19 13.87 -1.89 21.14
CA LEU A 19 14.15 -2.01 19.71
C LEU A 19 12.94 -1.64 18.84
N ALA A 20 11.72 -2.01 19.25
CA ALA A 20 10.50 -1.64 18.53
C ALA A 20 10.31 -0.11 18.54
N GLN A 21 10.53 0.54 19.68
CA GLN A 21 10.45 2.00 19.81
C GLN A 21 11.49 2.72 18.94
N GLU A 22 12.73 2.22 18.88
CA GLU A 22 13.77 2.80 18.03
C GLU A 22 13.41 2.69 16.54
N GLN A 23 12.86 1.55 16.13
CA GLN A 23 12.39 1.35 14.76
C GLN A 23 11.25 2.31 14.40
N GLU A 24 10.31 2.51 15.32
CA GLU A 24 9.19 3.45 15.15
C GLU A 24 9.68 4.90 15.08
N ASN A 25 10.58 5.33 15.97
CA ASN A 25 11.15 6.68 15.94
C ASN A 25 11.89 6.96 14.63
N LYS A 26 12.67 5.99 14.13
CA LYS A 26 13.35 6.09 12.84
C LYS A 26 12.35 6.21 11.68
N PHE A 27 11.28 5.43 11.72
CA PHE A 27 10.21 5.50 10.73
C PHE A 27 9.57 6.90 10.71
N LEU A 28 9.18 7.43 11.88
CA LEU A 28 8.58 8.76 12.00
C LEU A 28 9.52 9.87 11.52
N GLN A 29 10.81 9.79 11.85
CA GLN A 29 11.80 10.75 11.38
C GLN A 29 11.89 10.79 9.84
N ILE A 30 11.83 9.61 9.19
CA ILE A 30 11.86 9.53 7.73
C ILE A 30 10.55 10.06 7.14
N VAL A 31 9.40 9.71 7.72
CA VAL A 31 8.08 10.24 7.32
C VAL A 31 8.07 11.76 7.36
N ASP A 32 8.52 12.36 8.46
CA ASP A 32 8.60 13.82 8.61
C ASP A 32 9.56 14.42 7.57
N SER A 33 10.67 13.75 7.29
CA SER A 33 11.64 14.20 6.27
C SER A 33 11.02 14.17 4.86
N VAL A 34 10.19 13.17 4.54
CA VAL A 34 9.45 13.11 3.27
C VAL A 34 8.40 14.23 3.18
N LEU A 35 7.64 14.46 4.25
CA LEU A 35 6.58 15.46 4.29
C LEU A 35 7.13 16.89 4.19
N TYR A 36 8.14 17.21 5.00
CA TYR A 36 8.50 18.59 5.31
C TYR A 36 9.85 19.06 4.76
N SER A 37 10.72 18.17 4.26
CA SER A 37 12.00 18.62 3.71
C SER A 37 11.83 19.42 2.42
N ASN A 38 12.56 20.52 2.28
CA ASN A 38 12.56 21.34 1.06
C ASN A 38 13.45 20.76 -0.06
N HIS A 39 14.35 19.83 0.28
CA HIS A 39 15.28 19.18 -0.64
C HIS A 39 15.30 17.67 -0.38
N ASN A 40 15.73 16.88 -1.36
CA ASN A 40 15.99 15.44 -1.19
C ASN A 40 14.78 14.60 -0.75
N LYS A 41 13.53 15.07 -0.97
CA LYS A 41 12.31 14.28 -0.65
C LYS A 41 12.35 12.88 -1.26
N LEU A 42 12.89 12.74 -2.48
CA LEU A 42 13.07 11.45 -3.14
C LEU A 42 14.05 10.53 -2.41
N GLU A 43 15.16 11.06 -1.90
CA GLU A 43 16.14 10.27 -1.16
C GLU A 43 15.54 9.74 0.15
N TYR A 44 14.80 10.57 0.89
CA TYR A 44 14.06 10.12 2.07
C TYR A 44 12.95 9.14 1.71
N ASN A 45 12.29 9.33 0.57
CA ASN A 45 11.30 8.40 0.06
C ASN A 45 11.94 7.04 -0.31
N ASP A 46 13.15 7.00 -0.85
CA ASP A 46 13.86 5.75 -1.12
C ASP A 46 14.19 5.01 0.18
N GLN A 47 14.58 5.73 1.23
CA GLN A 47 14.76 5.16 2.57
C GLN A 47 13.44 4.62 3.14
N LEU A 48 12.34 5.38 2.97
CA LEU A 48 11.00 4.96 3.37
C LEU A 48 10.59 3.69 2.64
N LYS A 49 10.78 3.62 1.32
CA LYS A 49 10.48 2.43 0.51
C LYS A 49 11.20 1.19 1.02
N ILE A 50 12.48 1.30 1.35
CA ILE A 50 13.26 0.18 1.92
C ILE A 50 12.65 -0.29 3.24
N LEU A 51 12.31 0.63 4.15
CA LEU A 51 11.71 0.29 5.44
C LEU A 51 10.34 -0.38 5.29
N LEU A 52 9.50 0.14 4.40
CA LEU A 52 8.17 -0.43 4.14
C LEU A 52 8.28 -1.81 3.50
N TYR A 53 9.17 -1.99 2.53
CA TYR A 53 9.43 -3.29 1.92
C TYR A 53 9.89 -4.32 2.99
N GLN A 54 10.86 -3.94 3.82
CA GLN A 54 11.34 -4.78 4.92
C GLN A 54 10.19 -5.16 5.86
N SER A 55 9.36 -4.19 6.26
CA SER A 55 8.17 -4.43 7.09
C SER A 55 7.21 -5.45 6.46
N LEU A 56 6.87 -5.27 5.18
CA LEU A 56 5.95 -6.17 4.47
C LEU A 56 6.52 -7.59 4.31
N THR A 57 7.84 -7.73 4.23
CA THR A 57 8.50 -9.05 4.15
C THR A 57 8.61 -9.78 5.50
N LYS A 58 8.37 -9.10 6.63
CA LYS A 58 8.29 -9.77 7.95
C LYS A 58 7.07 -10.72 8.00
N SER A 59 7.14 -11.69 8.91
CA SER A 59 6.20 -12.82 8.98
C SER A 59 4.73 -12.35 9.11
N ALA A 60 3.79 -13.17 8.62
CA ALA A 60 2.37 -12.81 8.53
C ALA A 60 1.68 -12.45 9.87
N LYS A 61 2.32 -12.73 11.01
CA LYS A 61 1.80 -12.43 12.36
C LYS A 61 2.16 -11.03 12.86
N GLU A 62 3.08 -10.34 12.20
CA GLU A 62 3.57 -9.02 12.61
C GLU A 62 3.11 -7.99 11.57
N ILE A 63 1.82 -7.68 11.58
CA ILE A 63 1.28 -6.55 10.83
C ILE A 63 1.48 -5.34 11.73
N GLN A 64 2.59 -4.63 11.53
CA GLN A 64 2.86 -3.40 12.24
C GLN A 64 2.23 -2.24 11.47
N SER A 65 1.11 -1.73 11.98
CA SER A 65 0.57 -0.45 11.53
C SER A 65 1.47 0.66 12.05
N PHE A 66 1.90 1.56 11.17
CA PHE A 66 2.63 2.75 11.57
C PHE A 66 1.72 3.97 11.42
N ASP A 67 1.68 4.84 12.44
CA ASP A 67 1.11 6.17 12.26
C ASP A 67 2.02 6.98 11.35
N SER A 68 1.59 7.18 10.11
CA SER A 68 2.37 7.83 9.07
C SER A 68 2.12 9.34 8.99
N ASN A 69 1.49 9.94 10.01
CA ASN A 69 1.05 11.35 9.98
C ASN A 69 0.20 11.68 8.74
N GLY A 70 -0.55 10.69 8.24
CA GLY A 70 -1.37 10.81 7.03
C GLY A 70 -0.62 10.72 5.70
N LEU A 71 0.70 10.47 5.70
CA LEU A 71 1.47 10.27 4.46
C LEU A 71 1.07 8.97 3.75
N ILE A 72 1.00 7.88 4.49
CA ILE A 72 0.77 6.52 3.97
C ILE A 72 -0.61 6.05 4.38
N TYR A 73 -1.38 5.64 3.38
CA TYR A 73 -2.63 4.95 3.59
C TYR A 73 -2.41 3.44 3.50
N GLU A 74 -2.73 2.77 4.60
CA GLU A 74 -2.67 1.32 4.74
C GLU A 74 -4.07 0.72 4.66
N LEU A 75 -4.24 -0.28 3.79
CA LEU A 75 -5.47 -1.02 3.63
C LEU A 75 -5.18 -2.52 3.71
N GLN A 76 -6.09 -3.28 4.32
CA GLN A 76 -5.98 -4.73 4.43
C GLN A 76 -7.34 -5.40 4.23
N ASP A 77 -7.35 -6.60 3.64
CA ASP A 77 -8.57 -7.42 3.57
C ASP A 77 -8.83 -8.18 4.88
N GLU A 78 -10.06 -8.67 5.05
CA GLU A 78 -10.50 -9.31 6.30
C GLU A 78 -9.69 -10.56 6.65
N LYS A 79 -9.16 -11.25 5.63
CA LYS A 79 -8.41 -12.50 5.78
C LYS A 79 -6.89 -12.30 5.74
N ALA A 80 -6.41 -11.06 5.79
CA ALA A 80 -4.99 -10.69 5.71
C ALA A 80 -4.24 -11.26 4.49
N ARG A 81 -4.97 -11.61 3.42
CA ARG A 81 -4.44 -12.09 2.15
C ARG A 81 -3.95 -10.96 1.24
N LEU A 82 -4.38 -9.74 1.50
CA LEU A 82 -4.04 -8.52 0.79
C LEU A 82 -3.75 -7.41 1.79
N GLN A 83 -2.62 -6.73 1.62
CA GLN A 83 -2.29 -5.48 2.30
C GLN A 83 -1.73 -4.51 1.26
N ILE A 84 -2.18 -3.26 1.29
CA ILE A 84 -1.78 -2.20 0.37
C ILE A 84 -1.27 -1.04 1.20
N LEU A 85 -0.06 -0.58 0.90
CA LEU A 85 0.47 0.69 1.39
C LEU A 85 0.55 1.62 0.19
N SER A 86 -0.10 2.78 0.23
CA SER A 86 -0.07 3.74 -0.87
C SER A 86 0.12 5.16 -0.36
N TRP A 87 0.94 5.94 -1.05
CA TRP A 87 1.22 7.34 -0.74
C TRP A 87 1.62 8.10 -2.00
N ALA A 88 1.60 9.43 -1.90
CA ALA A 88 2.07 10.30 -2.95
C ALA A 88 2.92 11.42 -2.35
N ILE A 89 3.94 11.84 -3.09
CA ILE A 89 4.81 12.96 -2.70
C ILE A 89 4.76 14.02 -3.78
N GLN A 90 4.68 15.28 -3.37
CA GLN A 90 4.81 16.41 -4.28
C GLN A 90 6.28 16.78 -4.44
N ILE A 91 6.76 16.80 -5.68
CA ILE A 91 8.10 17.24 -6.08
C ILE A 91 7.93 18.41 -7.04
N SER A 92 8.25 19.61 -6.54
CA SER A 92 7.96 20.86 -7.25
C SER A 92 6.46 20.92 -7.62
N ASP A 93 6.13 20.97 -8.91
CA ASP A 93 4.75 21.05 -9.41
C ASP A 93 4.20 19.70 -9.90
N LYS A 94 4.82 18.59 -9.51
CA LYS A 94 4.38 17.24 -9.89
C LYS A 94 4.14 16.36 -8.68
N TRP A 95 3.25 15.41 -8.82
CA TRP A 95 3.01 14.36 -7.85
C TRP A 95 3.58 13.05 -8.37
N GLU A 96 4.31 12.36 -7.50
CA GLU A 96 4.79 11.00 -7.72
C GLU A 96 4.02 10.04 -6.81
N TYR A 97 3.64 8.88 -7.33
CA TYR A 97 2.82 7.90 -6.63
C TYR A 97 3.61 6.65 -6.33
N PHE A 98 3.41 6.13 -5.14
CA PHE A 98 4.11 4.95 -4.67
C PHE A 98 3.13 4.02 -3.99
N ALA A 99 3.32 2.72 -4.21
CA ALA A 99 2.62 1.72 -3.45
C ALA A 99 3.41 0.43 -3.34
N TYR A 100 3.20 -0.25 -2.22
CA TYR A 100 3.53 -1.66 -2.06
C TYR A 100 2.26 -2.47 -1.83
N VAL A 101 2.21 -3.65 -2.43
CA VAL A 101 1.12 -4.61 -2.22
C VAL A 101 1.70 -5.93 -1.75
N LYS A 102 1.28 -6.38 -0.57
CA LYS A 102 1.53 -7.74 -0.08
C LYS A 102 0.31 -8.60 -0.40
N SER A 103 0.54 -9.72 -1.07
CA SER A 103 -0.50 -10.62 -1.55
C SER A 103 -0.17 -12.07 -1.24
N TYR A 104 -1.19 -12.88 -0.94
CA TYR A 104 -1.01 -14.29 -0.63
C TYR A 104 -0.98 -15.17 -1.88
N ASN A 105 0.11 -15.93 -2.06
CA ASN A 105 0.27 -16.97 -3.06
C ASN A 105 -0.19 -18.31 -2.46
N GLU A 106 -1.36 -18.79 -2.89
CA GLU A 106 -1.97 -20.02 -2.35
C GLU A 106 -1.13 -21.27 -2.64
N PRO A 107 -0.66 -21.53 -3.88
CA PRO A 107 0.11 -22.74 -4.18
C PRO A 107 1.39 -22.86 -3.36
N ARG A 108 2.09 -21.73 -3.14
CA ARG A 108 3.36 -21.68 -2.40
C ARG A 108 3.17 -21.41 -0.91
N LYS A 109 1.92 -21.19 -0.46
CA LYS A 109 1.54 -20.86 0.91
C LYS A 109 2.38 -19.73 1.53
N LYS A 110 2.70 -18.71 0.73
CA LYS A 110 3.57 -17.60 1.15
C LYS A 110 3.07 -16.26 0.63
N TYR A 111 3.48 -15.19 1.29
CA TYR A 111 3.23 -13.84 0.79
C TYR A 111 4.25 -13.46 -0.29
N VAL A 112 3.81 -12.60 -1.20
CA VAL A 112 4.62 -11.93 -2.22
C VAL A 112 4.37 -10.44 -2.06
N VAL A 113 5.46 -9.66 -2.02
CA VAL A 113 5.42 -8.20 -1.98
C VAL A 113 5.69 -7.69 -3.40
N TRP A 114 4.84 -6.78 -3.86
CA TRP A 114 4.92 -6.12 -5.16
C TRP A 114 5.16 -4.64 -4.93
N GLU A 115 6.19 -4.09 -5.56
CA GLU A 115 6.26 -2.65 -5.80
C GLU A 115 5.33 -2.32 -6.96
N LEU A 116 4.49 -1.29 -6.82
CA LEU A 116 3.66 -0.82 -7.92
C LEU A 116 4.37 0.31 -8.66
N LEU A 117 4.59 0.13 -9.95
CA LEU A 117 5.18 1.14 -10.83
C LEU A 117 4.06 1.91 -11.51
N ALA A 118 3.96 3.19 -11.16
CA ALA A 118 2.96 4.08 -11.74
C ALA A 118 3.30 4.38 -13.21
N PHE A 119 2.31 4.32 -14.10
CA PHE A 119 2.43 4.87 -15.46
C PHE A 119 1.70 6.22 -15.57
N ASP A 120 1.92 6.93 -16.68
CA ASP A 120 1.26 8.22 -16.91
C ASP A 120 -0.23 8.02 -17.29
N LEU A 121 -1.13 8.32 -16.35
CA LEU A 121 -2.58 8.17 -16.49
C LEU A 121 -3.21 9.08 -17.56
N TRP A 122 -2.50 10.12 -18.00
CA TRP A 122 -3.09 11.13 -18.89
C TRP A 122 -3.16 10.69 -20.35
N GLU A 123 -2.63 9.50 -20.67
CA GLU A 123 -2.80 8.89 -21.97
C GLU A 123 -4.15 8.13 -22.05
N PRO A 124 -5.10 8.56 -22.91
CA PRO A 124 -6.47 8.05 -22.95
C PRO A 124 -6.60 6.52 -23.09
N GLN A 125 -5.59 5.86 -23.68
CA GLN A 125 -5.60 4.40 -23.83
C GLN A 125 -5.61 3.65 -22.50
N TYR A 126 -5.22 4.28 -21.39
CA TYR A 126 -5.03 3.57 -20.12
C TYR A 126 -6.24 3.56 -19.19
N TYR A 127 -7.21 4.48 -19.35
CA TYR A 127 -8.40 4.56 -18.48
C TYR A 127 -9.25 3.28 -18.45
N ASN A 128 -9.18 2.47 -19.52
CA ASN A 128 -9.89 1.19 -19.63
C ASN A 128 -8.93 -0.01 -19.76
N SER A 129 -7.63 0.23 -19.58
CA SER A 129 -6.62 -0.80 -19.71
C SER A 129 -6.57 -1.69 -18.47
N LYS A 130 -6.13 -2.93 -18.68
CA LYS A 130 -5.83 -3.84 -17.59
C LYS A 130 -4.41 -3.53 -17.11
N GLY A 131 -4.29 -3.14 -15.85
CA GLY A 131 -3.01 -2.92 -15.18
C GLY A 131 -2.53 -4.15 -14.40
N ASP A 132 -1.25 -4.12 -14.04
CA ASP A 132 -0.61 -5.05 -13.11
C ASP A 132 0.36 -4.29 -12.21
N ALA A 133 1.30 -4.99 -11.56
CA ALA A 133 2.26 -4.33 -10.67
C ALA A 133 3.19 -3.36 -11.43
N ASP A 134 3.53 -3.67 -12.68
CA ASP A 134 4.47 -2.87 -13.48
C ASP A 134 3.76 -1.77 -14.27
N ASN A 135 2.44 -1.86 -14.40
CA ASN A 135 1.57 -0.89 -15.07
C ASN A 135 0.41 -0.52 -14.14
N TRP A 136 0.74 0.09 -13.01
CA TRP A 136 -0.25 0.57 -12.06
C TRP A 136 -0.68 1.99 -12.42
N PRO A 137 -2.00 2.31 -12.42
CA PRO A 137 -2.46 3.67 -12.69
C PRO A 137 -1.91 4.72 -11.71
N GLY A 138 -1.55 4.37 -10.49
CA GLY A 138 -1.16 5.36 -9.49
C GLY A 138 -2.39 5.98 -8.82
N ALA A 139 -2.47 5.87 -7.50
CA ALA A 139 -3.48 6.50 -6.66
C ALA A 139 -3.11 6.31 -5.19
N VAL A 140 -3.63 7.16 -4.31
CA VAL A 140 -3.56 6.92 -2.87
C VAL A 140 -4.90 6.36 -2.42
N TYR A 141 -4.93 5.10 -2.01
CA TYR A 141 -6.15 4.39 -1.65
C TYR A 141 -6.46 4.52 -0.17
N TYR A 142 -7.65 5.03 0.17
CA TYR A 142 -8.08 5.25 1.56
C TYR A 142 -9.20 4.31 2.00
N LYS A 143 -9.76 3.51 1.08
CA LYS A 143 -10.78 2.51 1.43
C LYS A 143 -10.69 1.29 0.54
N LEU A 144 -10.83 0.12 1.15
CA LEU A 144 -10.94 -1.18 0.49
C LEU A 144 -12.32 -1.76 0.80
N ILE A 145 -13.00 -2.24 -0.24
CA ILE A 145 -14.27 -2.97 -0.13
C ILE A 145 -14.06 -4.33 -0.77
N GLU A 146 -14.16 -5.39 0.03
CA GLU A 146 -14.02 -6.76 -0.42
C GLU A 146 -15.37 -7.33 -0.87
N LYS A 147 -15.38 -8.04 -2.01
CA LYS A 147 -16.55 -8.79 -2.49
C LYS A 147 -16.13 -10.11 -3.12
N GLU A 148 -16.86 -11.17 -2.84
CA GLU A 148 -16.69 -12.47 -3.48
C GLU A 148 -17.75 -12.71 -4.56
N TYR A 149 -17.34 -13.18 -5.73
CA TYR A 149 -18.24 -13.56 -6.81
C TYR A 149 -17.65 -14.72 -7.61
N ARG A 150 -18.41 -15.82 -7.75
CA ARG A 150 -17.97 -17.05 -8.44
C ARG A 150 -16.60 -17.55 -7.95
N ASP A 151 -16.45 -17.67 -6.63
CA ASP A 151 -15.23 -18.12 -5.94
C ASP A 151 -13.98 -17.28 -6.25
N ARG A 152 -14.17 -16.02 -6.65
CA ARG A 152 -13.10 -15.04 -6.86
C ARG A 152 -13.35 -13.82 -5.98
N LYS A 153 -12.31 -13.40 -5.29
CA LYS A 153 -12.30 -12.13 -4.54
C LYS A 153 -12.02 -10.96 -5.48
N TYR A 154 -12.80 -9.90 -5.29
CA TYR A 154 -12.67 -8.61 -5.93
C TYR A 154 -12.52 -7.55 -4.85
N TYR A 155 -11.58 -6.64 -5.04
CA TYR A 155 -11.32 -5.56 -4.11
C TYR A 155 -11.60 -4.24 -4.83
N THR A 156 -12.67 -3.55 -4.44
CA THR A 156 -12.92 -2.19 -4.90
C THR A 156 -12.15 -1.24 -4.01
N LEU A 157 -11.22 -0.51 -4.60
CA LEU A 157 -10.39 0.48 -3.94
C LEU A 157 -10.95 1.86 -4.23
N LEU A 158 -11.20 2.65 -3.18
CA LEU A 158 -11.47 4.07 -3.31
C LEU A 158 -10.19 4.82 -2.99
N GLY A 159 -9.78 5.65 -3.93
CA GLY A 159 -8.57 6.44 -3.82
C GLY A 159 -8.77 7.89 -4.20
N TRP A 160 -7.72 8.65 -3.98
CA TRP A 160 -7.57 9.99 -4.52
C TRP A 160 -6.28 10.04 -5.34
N LEU A 161 -6.34 10.80 -6.43
CA LEU A 161 -5.22 11.04 -7.33
C LEU A 161 -4.94 12.55 -7.28
N PRO A 162 -3.97 13.01 -6.49
CA PRO A 162 -3.56 14.41 -6.52
C PRO A 162 -3.10 14.83 -7.91
N GLU A 163 -3.21 16.10 -8.22
CA GLU A 163 -2.76 16.64 -9.50
C GLU A 163 -2.06 18.00 -9.28
N LYS A 164 -1.68 18.65 -10.38
CA LYS A 164 -1.17 20.02 -10.36
C LYS A 164 -2.24 20.98 -9.87
N ASN A 165 -1.84 22.20 -9.49
CA ASN A 165 -2.78 23.28 -9.16
C ASN A 165 -3.78 22.97 -8.03
N GLN A 166 -3.40 22.11 -7.07
CA GLN A 166 -4.23 21.76 -5.92
C GLN A 166 -5.56 21.05 -6.28
N THR A 167 -5.66 20.46 -7.48
CA THR A 167 -6.77 19.56 -7.84
C THR A 167 -6.46 18.14 -7.39
N ALA A 168 -7.51 17.38 -7.10
CA ALA A 168 -7.42 15.95 -6.83
C ALA A 168 -8.67 15.24 -7.34
N PHE A 169 -8.49 14.12 -8.02
CA PHE A 169 -9.59 13.29 -8.50
C PHE A 169 -9.93 12.20 -7.49
N LYS A 170 -11.19 11.80 -7.43
CA LYS A 170 -11.58 10.56 -6.76
C LYS A 170 -11.45 9.41 -7.77
N VAL A 171 -10.81 8.33 -7.35
CA VAL A 171 -10.57 7.15 -8.17
C VAL A 171 -11.31 5.97 -7.58
N ILE A 172 -11.94 5.18 -8.46
CA ILE A 172 -12.50 3.87 -8.13
C ILE A 172 -11.75 2.86 -8.97
N GLU A 173 -11.07 1.92 -8.32
CA GLU A 173 -10.26 0.89 -8.97
C GLU A 173 -10.71 -0.50 -8.52
N VAL A 174 -10.61 -1.50 -9.38
CA VAL A 174 -10.83 -2.90 -9.01
C VAL A 174 -9.51 -3.66 -9.08
N LEU A 175 -9.08 -4.14 -7.92
CA LEU A 175 -7.97 -5.07 -7.81
C LEU A 175 -8.50 -6.51 -7.70
N THR A 176 -7.83 -7.42 -8.41
CA THR A 176 -7.97 -8.86 -8.24
C THR A 176 -6.61 -9.51 -8.04
N ILE A 177 -6.60 -10.64 -7.33
CA ILE A 177 -5.39 -11.40 -7.02
C ILE A 177 -5.58 -12.81 -7.57
N SER A 178 -4.65 -13.25 -8.42
CA SER A 178 -4.65 -14.64 -8.90
C SER A 178 -4.26 -15.61 -7.78
N LYS A 179 -4.47 -16.91 -7.96
CA LYS A 179 -4.00 -17.93 -7.00
C LYS A 179 -2.50 -17.83 -6.73
N SER A 180 -1.70 -17.41 -7.72
CA SER A 180 -0.25 -17.22 -7.57
C SER A 180 0.14 -15.88 -6.91
N GLY A 181 -0.82 -15.09 -6.43
CA GLY A 181 -0.58 -13.79 -5.82
C GLY A 181 -0.34 -12.66 -6.83
N ARG A 182 -0.53 -12.90 -8.14
CA ARG A 182 -0.35 -11.83 -9.14
C ARG A 182 -1.52 -10.85 -9.09
N LEU A 183 -1.19 -9.57 -9.14
CA LEU A 183 -2.15 -8.47 -9.13
C LEU A 183 -2.70 -8.22 -10.53
N SER A 184 -3.95 -7.77 -10.60
CA SER A 184 -4.54 -7.20 -11.80
C SER A 184 -5.47 -6.08 -11.40
N PHE A 185 -5.18 -4.90 -11.92
CA PHE A 185 -6.00 -3.68 -11.83
C PHE A 185 -6.79 -3.52 -13.13
N GLY A 186 -7.88 -2.77 -13.11
CA GLY A 186 -8.61 -2.35 -14.29
C GLY A 186 -9.26 -3.51 -15.05
N LYS A 187 -10.59 -3.50 -15.12
CA LYS A 187 -11.30 -4.23 -16.19
C LYS A 187 -12.64 -3.56 -16.43
N SER A 188 -12.87 -3.16 -17.67
CA SER A 188 -14.13 -2.54 -18.11
C SER A 188 -15.37 -3.39 -17.81
N SER A 189 -15.22 -4.71 -17.64
CA SER A 189 -16.33 -5.61 -17.29
C SER A 189 -16.74 -5.60 -15.82
N TYR A 190 -16.05 -4.88 -14.93
CA TYR A 190 -16.37 -4.88 -13.49
C TYR A 190 -17.46 -3.87 -13.11
N PHE A 191 -17.59 -2.79 -13.89
CA PHE A 191 -18.64 -1.80 -13.71
C PHE A 191 -19.47 -1.73 -14.99
N SER A 192 -20.79 -1.89 -14.86
CA SER A 192 -21.72 -1.52 -15.92
C SER A 192 -22.07 -0.05 -15.71
N VAL A 193 -21.68 0.81 -16.67
CA VAL A 193 -22.22 2.17 -16.72
C VAL A 193 -23.64 2.05 -17.24
N ASP A 194 -24.61 2.40 -16.40
CA ASP A 194 -26.00 2.42 -16.83
C ASP A 194 -26.16 3.51 -17.88
N LYS A 195 -26.59 3.14 -19.09
CA LYS A 195 -26.82 4.09 -20.18
C LYS A 195 -28.19 4.71 -20.01
N THR A 196 -28.41 5.43 -18.92
CA THR A 196 -29.61 6.25 -18.81
C THR A 196 -29.49 7.31 -19.90
N LYS A 197 -30.37 7.27 -20.90
CA LYS A 197 -30.51 8.36 -21.87
C LYS A 197 -30.72 9.64 -21.06
N VAL A 198 -29.79 10.58 -21.18
CA VAL A 198 -30.09 11.98 -20.86
C VAL A 198 -31.05 12.42 -21.96
N GLU A 199 -32.34 12.49 -21.63
CA GLU A 199 -33.34 13.17 -22.47
C GLU A 199 -33.09 14.68 -22.46
#